data_AF-A0A5E6NI75-F1
#
_entry.id   AF-A0A5E6NI75-F1
#
_cell.length_a   1.000
_cell.length_b   1.000
_cell.length_c   1.000
_cell.angle_alpha   90.00
_cell.angle_beta   90.00
_cell.angle_gamma   90.00
#
_symmetry.space_group_name_H-M   'P 1'
#
loop_
_entity.id
_entity.type
_entity.pdbx_description
1 polymer ?
#
loop_
_entity_poly.entity_id
_entity_poly.type
_entity_poly.pdbx_seq_one_letter_code
_entity_poly.pdbx_strand_id
1 'polypeptide(L)' 'MQKYAIDLRKRYHIYLLNKQGYNQTFIAKSMGRNKSTISRELSRN' A
#
# COMPACT_ATOMS: atom_id res chain seq x y z
N MET A 1 19.72 9.06 -2.09
CA MET A 1 18.47 8.29 -2.27
C MET A 1 17.72 8.23 -0.95
N GLN A 2 16.59 8.93 -0.80
CA GLN A 2 15.75 8.78 0.39
C GLN A 2 15.19 7.35 0.42
N LYS A 3 15.45 6.60 1.50
CA LYS A 3 14.88 5.28 1.73
C LYS A 3 13.36 5.39 1.70
N TYR A 4 12.73 4.78 0.68
CA TYR A 4 11.29 4.67 0.48
C TYR A 4 10.62 3.75 1.54
N ALA A 5 10.94 3.94 2.81
CA ALA A 5 10.25 3.24 3.88
C ALA A 5 8.81 3.72 3.92
N ILE A 6 7.87 2.81 3.64
CA ILE A 6 6.46 3.07 3.88
C ILE A 6 6.29 3.15 5.40
N ASP A 7 5.92 4.35 5.86
CA ASP A 7 5.58 4.61 7.26
C ASP A 7 4.51 3.62 7.75
N LEU A 8 4.56 3.24 9.02
CA LEU A 8 3.66 2.23 9.61
C LEU A 8 2.19 2.60 9.38
N ARG A 9 1.85 3.88 9.48
CA ARG A 9 0.50 4.41 9.19
C ARG A 9 0.05 4.11 7.76
N LYS A 10 0.95 4.23 6.80
CA LYS A 10 0.66 3.95 5.38
C LYS A 10 0.46 2.45 5.16
N ARG A 11 1.23 1.58 5.83
CA ARG A 11 0.99 0.12 5.80
C ARG A 11 -0.38 -0.23 6.35
N TYR A 12 -0.73 0.36 7.49
CA TYR A 12 -2.03 0.14 8.11
C TYR A 12 -3.18 0.59 7.20
N HIS A 13 -3.04 1.75 6.56
CA HIS A 13 -4.00 2.25 5.58
C HIS A 13 -4.17 1.30 4.39
N ILE A 14 -3.08 0.76 3.83
CA ILE A 14 -3.12 -0.24 2.75
C ILE A 14 -3.90 -1.49 3.19
N TYR A 15 -3.63 -1.99 4.39
CA TYR A 15 -4.28 -3.18 4.93
C TYR A 15 -5.79 -2.96 5.15
N LEU A 16 -6.18 -1.82 5.74
CA LEU A 16 -7.59 -1.48 5.93
C LEU A 16 -8.35 -1.43 4.61
N LEU A 17 -7.81 -0.76 3.59
CA LEU A 17 -8.44 -0.67 2.28
C LEU A 17 -8.54 -2.05 1.60
N ASN A 18 -7.49 -2.87 1.68
CA ASN A 18 -7.53 -4.23 1.15
C ASN A 18 -8.58 -5.08 1.86
N LYS A 19 -8.70 -4.94 3.19
CA LYS A 19 -9.72 -5.64 4.01
C LYS A 19 -11.14 -5.18 3.70
N GLN A 20 -11.32 -3.93 3.26
CA GLN A 20 -12.59 -3.39 2.76
C GLN A 20 -12.95 -3.89 1.34
N GLY A 21 -12.07 -4.66 0.70
CA GLY A 21 -12.31 -5.24 -0.63
C GLY A 21 -11.83 -4.36 -1.79
N TYR A 22 -11.13 -3.26 -1.52
CA TYR A 22 -10.56 -2.44 -2.58
C TYR A 22 -9.39 -3.16 -3.27
N ASN A 23 -9.36 -3.11 -4.60
CA ASN A 23 -8.27 -3.68 -5.36
C ASN A 23 -6.97 -2.85 -5.26
N GLN A 24 -5.82 -3.48 -5.48
CA GLN A 24 -4.51 -2.85 -5.35
C GLN A 24 -4.31 -1.62 -6.26
N THR A 25 -4.96 -1.59 -7.43
CA THR A 25 -4.86 -0.47 -8.37
C THR A 25 -5.53 0.78 -7.79
N PHE A 26 -6.69 0.61 -7.16
CA PHE A 26 -7.37 1.70 -6.46
C PHE A 26 -6.53 2.25 -5.31
N ILE A 27 -6.00 1.36 -4.46
CA ILE A 27 -5.15 1.72 -3.32
C ILE A 27 -3.87 2.44 -3.78
N ALA A 28 -3.27 1.99 -4.88
CA ALA A 28 -2.10 2.62 -5.46
C ALA A 28 -2.40 4.06 -5.93
N LYS A 29 -3.52 4.26 -6.64
CA LYS A 29 -3.97 5.58 -7.10
C LYS A 29 -4.29 6.52 -5.93
N SER A 30 -5.02 6.05 -4.92
CA SER A 30 -5.41 6.87 -3.76
C SER A 30 -4.21 7.36 -2.95
N MET A 31 -3.11 6.60 -2.93
CA MET A 31 -1.89 6.94 -2.18
C MET A 31 -0.79 7.59 -3.04
N GLY A 32 -1.00 7.75 -4.35
CA GLY A 32 0.03 8.24 -5.27
C GLY A 32 1.25 7.31 -5.33
N ARG A 33 1.03 5.99 -5.36
CA ARG A 33 2.08 4.96 -5.36
C ARG A 33 1.91 3.98 -6.50
N ASN A 34 2.97 3.21 -6.75
CA ASN A 34 2.96 2.15 -7.74
C ASN A 34 2.23 0.92 -7.19
N LYS A 35 1.48 0.22 -8.05
CA LYS A 35 0.81 -1.04 -7.70
C LYS A 35 1.77 -2.09 -7.13
N SER A 36 2.98 -2.17 -7.69
CA SER A 36 4.04 -3.10 -7.21
C SER A 36 4.50 -2.80 -5.79
N THR A 37 4.42 -1.54 -5.35
CA THR A 37 4.68 -1.15 -3.96
C THR A 37 3.59 -1.70 -3.05
N ILE A 38 2.32 -1.54 -3.43
CA ILE A 38 1.18 -2.05 -2.65
C ILE A 38 1.24 -3.58 -2.54
N SER A 39 1.49 -4.27 -3.65
CA SER A 39 1.63 -5.72 -3.69
C SER A 39 2.73 -6.23 -2.76
N ARG A 40 3.91 -5.61 -2.76
CA ARG A 40 5.01 -5.99 -1.85
C ARG A 40 4.68 -5.75 -0.38
N GLU A 41 3.95 -4.68 -0.04
CA GLU A 41 3.56 -4.44 1.34
C GLU A 41 2.49 -5.46 1.80
N LEU A 42 1.55 -5.82 0.93
CA LEU A 42 0.55 -6.84 1.22
C LEU A 42 1.13 -8.26 1.31
N SER A 43 2.27 -8.55 0.68
CA SER A 43 2.93 -9.85 0.76
C SER A 43 3.93 -9.98 1.92
N ARG A 44 4.30 -8.86 2.55
CA ARG A 44 5.27 -8.81 3.66
C ARG A 44 4.63 -9.07 5.02
N ASN A 45 3.32 -8.87 5.12
CA ASN A 45 2.46 -9.30 6.21
C ASN A 45 1.65 -10.51 5.75
#